data_AF-A0AAW1W2K4-F1
#
_entry.id   AF-A0AAW1W2K4-F1
#
_cell.length_a   1.000
_cell.length_b   1.000
_cell.length_c   1.000
_cell.angle_alpha   90.00
_cell.angle_beta   90.00
_cell.angle_gamma   90.00
#
_symmetry.space_group_name_H-M   'P 1'
#
loop_
_entity.id
_entity.type
_entity.pdbx_description
1 polymer ?
#
loop_
_entity_poly.entity_id
_entity_poly.type
_entity_poly.pdbx_seq_one_letter_code
_entity_poly.pdbx_strand_id
1 'polypeptide(L)'
;MAALEENNALFPIFILTIMALALVPYTILKLCRAASKQTRASIASAVTALIQESTIRPFFKAILNFSTYSSLPLVLLWVVMIVLVYYITTQSVENQVFYPYHILGLKPGAPDSEIKKAYRKLSVLYHPEKNPDPEATKDFVEKIVKTYQALTDPVSRENYEKYGHPDGRQGFEMGIAPLQFLLDTKRNGGILFLGIVGVDILLLGHS
;
A
#
# COMPACT_ATOMS: atom_id res chain seq x y z
N MET A 1 -11.87 10.67 -13.77
CA MET A 1 -10.95 9.54 -14.06
C MET A 1 -9.98 9.29 -12.92
N ALA A 2 -9.49 10.33 -12.21
CA ALA A 2 -8.64 10.20 -11.01
C ALA A 2 -9.23 9.34 -9.87
N ALA A 3 -10.55 9.40 -9.63
CA ALA A 3 -11.18 8.63 -8.55
C ALA A 3 -11.10 7.10 -8.72
N LEU A 4 -10.94 6.57 -9.95
CA LEU A 4 -10.80 5.13 -10.17
C LEU A 4 -9.37 4.66 -9.88
N GLU A 5 -8.37 5.51 -10.09
CA GLU A 5 -6.97 5.17 -9.82
C GLU A 5 -6.64 5.25 -8.32
N GLU A 6 -7.17 6.25 -7.61
CA GLU A 6 -7.04 6.33 -6.14
C GLU A 6 -7.69 5.13 -5.43
N ASN A 7 -8.85 4.67 -5.93
CA ASN A 7 -9.54 3.49 -5.38
C ASN A 7 -8.75 2.19 -5.57
N ASN A 8 -7.91 2.08 -6.60
CA ASN A 8 -7.07 0.90 -6.82
C ASN A 8 -5.92 0.78 -5.80
N ALA A 9 -5.42 1.89 -5.26
CA ALA A 9 -4.37 1.88 -4.24
C ALA A 9 -4.92 1.45 -2.85
N LEU A 10 -6.19 1.72 -2.57
CA LEU A 10 -6.82 1.43 -1.28
C LEU A 10 -7.18 -0.05 -1.10
N PHE A 11 -7.52 -0.76 -2.18
CA PHE A 11 -7.95 -2.16 -2.10
C PHE A 11 -6.84 -3.12 -1.59
N PRO A 12 -5.59 -3.08 -2.10
CA PRO A 12 -4.48 -3.87 -1.55
C PRO A 12 -4.22 -3.60 -0.08
N ILE A 13 -4.33 -2.34 0.36
CA ILE A 13 -4.15 -1.94 1.76
C ILE A 13 -5.28 -2.54 2.62
N PHE A 14 -6.52 -2.50 2.15
CA PHE A 14 -7.64 -3.12 2.85
C PHE A 14 -7.46 -4.64 3.01
N ILE A 15 -7.09 -5.35 1.94
CA ILE A 15 -6.80 -6.79 2.00
C ILE A 15 -5.65 -7.09 2.97
N LEU A 16 -4.59 -6.26 2.96
CA LEU A 16 -3.49 -6.38 3.90
C LEU A 16 -3.97 -6.28 5.35
N THR A 17 -4.86 -5.32 5.67
CA THR A 17 -5.38 -5.15 7.04
C THR A 17 -6.21 -6.33 7.52
N ILE A 18 -7.13 -6.86 6.70
CA ILE A 18 -7.95 -8.04 7.04
C ILE A 18 -7.05 -9.26 7.24
N MET A 19 -6.10 -9.45 6.32
CA MET A 19 -5.18 -10.57 6.35
C MET A 19 -4.27 -10.51 7.59
N ALA A 20 -3.70 -9.34 7.91
CA ALA A 20 -2.87 -9.13 9.08
C ALA A 20 -3.66 -9.33 10.40
N LEU A 21 -4.92 -8.90 10.44
CA LEU A 21 -5.79 -9.07 11.60
C LEU A 21 -6.09 -10.55 11.90
N ALA A 22 -6.11 -11.43 10.89
CA ALA A 22 -6.32 -12.88 11.08
C ALA A 22 -5.00 -13.64 11.32
N LEU A 23 -4.10 -13.63 10.32
CA LEU A 23 -2.70 -13.28 10.47
C LEU A 23 -1.97 -13.48 11.81
N VAL A 24 -1.70 -12.31 12.35
CA VAL A 24 -0.82 -12.00 13.46
C VAL A 24 -1.32 -12.61 14.78
N PRO A 25 -2.59 -12.46 15.20
CA PRO A 25 -3.03 -13.05 16.46
C PRO A 25 -3.04 -14.58 16.40
N TYR A 26 -3.38 -15.20 15.26
CA TYR A 26 -3.33 -16.66 15.12
C TYR A 26 -1.90 -17.20 15.28
N THR A 27 -0.92 -16.54 14.65
CA THR A 27 0.50 -16.93 14.73
C THR A 27 1.06 -16.74 16.14
N ILE A 28 0.73 -15.62 16.80
CA ILE A 28 1.08 -15.36 18.20
C ILE A 28 0.48 -16.42 19.12
N LEU A 29 -0.82 -16.74 18.98
CA LEU A 29 -1.48 -17.75 19.81
C LEU A 29 -0.89 -19.15 19.60
N LYS A 30 -0.60 -19.52 18.35
CA LYS A 30 0.06 -20.80 18.02
C LYS A 30 1.46 -20.87 18.60
N LEU A 31 2.23 -19.79 18.52
CA LEU A 31 3.57 -19.69 19.09
C LEU A 31 3.54 -19.72 20.62
N CYS A 32 2.61 -19.01 21.27
CA CYS A 32 2.41 -19.04 22.72
C CYS A 32 1.96 -20.44 23.21
N ARG A 33 1.07 -21.12 22.47
CA ARG A 33 0.65 -22.50 22.78
C ARG A 33 1.78 -23.50 22.56
N ALA A 34 2.57 -23.36 21.50
CA ALA A 34 3.74 -24.18 21.25
C ALA A 34 4.82 -23.95 22.31
N ALA A 35 5.07 -22.69 22.68
CA ALA A 35 5.95 -22.32 23.77
C ALA A 35 5.46 -22.94 25.09
N SER A 36 4.18 -22.80 25.45
CA SER A 36 3.60 -23.41 26.67
C SER A 36 3.67 -24.95 26.69
N LYS A 37 3.44 -25.61 25.55
CA LYS A 37 3.55 -27.07 25.42
C LYS A 37 5.01 -27.53 25.53
N GLN A 38 5.92 -26.77 24.93
CA GLN A 38 7.37 -26.89 25.12
C GLN A 38 7.73 -26.61 26.59
N THR A 39 7.11 -25.63 27.26
CA THR A 39 7.38 -25.32 28.68
C THR A 39 6.90 -26.45 29.58
N ARG A 40 5.74 -27.07 29.35
CA ARG A 40 5.25 -28.22 30.13
C ARG A 40 6.07 -29.49 29.89
N ALA A 41 6.45 -29.78 28.64
CA ALA A 41 7.39 -30.86 28.34
C ALA A 41 8.79 -30.57 28.90
N SER A 42 9.18 -29.29 28.91
CA SER A 42 10.46 -28.85 29.46
C SER A 42 10.43 -28.75 30.98
N ILE A 43 9.33 -28.51 31.70
CA ILE A 43 9.35 -28.51 33.17
C ILE A 43 9.63 -29.93 33.68
N ALA A 44 9.07 -30.94 33.01
CA ALA A 44 9.38 -32.34 33.26
C ALA A 44 10.85 -32.71 32.96
N SER A 45 11.49 -32.06 31.98
CA SER A 45 12.91 -32.26 31.68
C SER A 45 13.86 -31.22 32.30
N ALA A 46 13.33 -30.11 32.83
CA ALA A 46 14.07 -28.96 33.36
C ALA A 46 14.31 -29.15 34.85
N VAL A 47 13.43 -29.85 35.58
CA VAL A 47 13.83 -30.43 36.87
C VAL A 47 15.10 -31.29 36.70
N THR A 48 15.24 -31.98 35.56
CA THR A 48 16.43 -32.76 35.19
C THR A 48 17.57 -31.92 34.60
N ALA A 49 17.30 -30.69 34.16
CA ALA A 49 18.25 -29.83 33.44
C ALA A 49 18.52 -28.48 34.14
N LEU A 50 18.16 -28.32 35.42
CA LEU A 50 18.54 -27.21 36.31
C LEU A 50 20.08 -27.03 36.47
N ILE A 51 20.89 -27.70 35.64
CA ILE A 51 22.35 -27.69 35.68
C ILE A 51 22.97 -26.66 34.73
N GLN A 52 22.40 -26.27 33.58
CA GLN A 52 23.18 -25.45 32.65
C GLN A 52 22.40 -24.31 31.97
N GLU A 53 22.94 -23.14 32.27
CA GLU A 53 22.58 -21.78 31.98
C GLU A 53 22.56 -21.42 30.49
N SER A 54 21.70 -20.45 30.16
CA SER A 54 21.67 -19.64 28.94
C SER A 54 21.37 -20.40 27.64
N THR A 55 20.56 -19.79 26.77
CA THR A 55 20.90 -19.57 25.35
C THR A 55 19.64 -19.46 24.49
N ILE A 56 19.61 -18.42 23.65
CA ILE A 56 18.62 -18.02 22.64
C ILE A 56 18.54 -19.01 21.44
N ARG A 57 19.05 -20.23 21.56
CA ARG A 57 19.04 -21.27 20.51
C ARG A 57 17.72 -22.05 20.32
N PRO A 58 16.78 -22.20 21.29
CA PRO A 58 15.61 -23.06 21.08
C PRO A 58 14.54 -22.42 20.19
N PHE A 59 14.55 -21.08 20.03
CA PHE A 59 13.57 -20.36 19.21
C PHE A 59 13.69 -20.74 17.72
N PHE A 60 14.91 -20.71 17.17
CA PHE A 60 15.17 -21.08 15.78
C PHE A 60 15.02 -22.59 15.52
N LYS A 61 15.37 -23.44 16.50
CA LYS A 61 15.24 -24.89 16.35
C LYS A 61 13.78 -25.36 16.39
N ALA A 62 12.90 -24.65 17.12
CA ALA A 62 11.46 -24.87 17.13
C ALA A 62 10.78 -24.42 15.82
N ILE A 63 11.33 -23.39 15.15
CA ILE A 63 10.86 -22.93 13.83
C ILE A 63 11.19 -23.96 12.73
N LEU A 64 12.34 -24.64 12.82
CA LEU A 64 12.81 -25.58 11.79
C LEU A 64 12.29 -27.02 11.94
N ASN A 65 11.82 -27.41 13.14
CA ASN A 65 11.21 -28.74 13.36
C ASN A 65 9.71 -28.79 13.00
N PHE A 66 9.19 -27.77 12.30
CA PHE A 66 7.81 -27.76 11.82
C PHE A 66 7.70 -28.59 10.52
N SER A 67 7.71 -29.91 10.66
CA SER A 67 7.41 -30.90 9.61
C SER A 67 5.97 -31.41 9.81
N THR A 68 5.05 -31.54 8.84
CA THR A 68 4.96 -31.21 7.40
C THR A 68 3.44 -31.12 7.08
N TYR A 69 3.05 -30.44 6.00
CA TYR A 69 1.68 -30.24 5.46
C TYR A 69 0.77 -29.23 6.18
N SER A 70 0.64 -29.25 7.52
CA SER A 70 -0.31 -28.37 8.22
C SER A 70 0.13 -26.89 8.34
N SER A 71 1.43 -26.57 8.25
CA SER A 71 1.94 -25.17 8.23
C SER A 71 2.08 -24.56 6.86
N LEU A 72 2.13 -25.37 5.80
CA LEU A 72 2.32 -24.87 4.44
C LEU A 72 1.34 -23.74 4.09
N PRO A 73 0.02 -23.82 4.42
CA PRO A 73 -0.89 -22.70 4.16
C PRO A 73 -0.53 -21.45 4.95
N LEU A 74 0.00 -21.58 6.17
CA LEU A 74 0.39 -20.43 7.00
C LEU A 74 1.62 -19.71 6.42
N VAL A 75 2.63 -20.47 6.00
CA VAL A 75 3.84 -19.92 5.38
C VAL A 75 3.51 -19.27 4.04
N LEU A 76 2.67 -19.93 3.22
CA LEU A 76 2.18 -19.36 1.97
C LEU A 76 1.45 -18.05 2.19
N LEU A 77 0.62 -17.94 3.24
CA LEU A 77 -0.13 -16.74 3.54
C LEU A 77 0.77 -15.59 4.05
N TRP A 78 1.86 -15.89 4.78
CA TRP A 78 2.91 -14.91 5.07
C TRP A 78 3.67 -14.45 3.82
N VAL A 79 3.99 -15.36 2.89
CA VAL A 79 4.63 -15.01 1.62
C VAL A 79 3.72 -14.10 0.80
N VAL A 80 2.42 -14.42 0.71
CA VAL A 80 1.41 -13.56 0.07
C VAL A 80 1.34 -12.19 0.75
N MET A 81 1.39 -12.14 2.09
CA MET A 81 1.42 -10.89 2.84
C MET A 81 2.66 -10.05 2.51
N ILE A 82 3.84 -10.66 2.41
CA ILE A 82 5.09 -9.97 2.07
C ILE A 82 5.05 -9.45 0.63
N VAL A 83 4.57 -10.25 -0.32
CA VAL A 83 4.42 -9.84 -1.73
C VAL A 83 3.43 -8.68 -1.85
N LEU A 84 2.33 -8.71 -1.09
CA LEU A 84 1.35 -7.63 -1.08
C LEU A 84 1.93 -6.34 -0.49
N VAL A 85 2.70 -6.42 0.59
CA VAL A 85 3.42 -5.27 1.15
C VAL A 85 4.40 -4.71 0.13
N TYR A 86 5.20 -5.56 -0.52
CA TYR A 86 6.13 -5.13 -1.57
C TYR A 86 5.41 -4.42 -2.72
N TYR A 87 4.26 -4.95 -3.14
CA TYR A 87 3.42 -4.34 -4.16
C TYR A 87 2.93 -2.95 -3.73
N ILE A 88 2.42 -2.81 -2.50
CA ILE A 88 1.94 -1.53 -1.95
C ILE A 88 3.08 -0.52 -1.83
N THR A 89 4.25 -0.93 -1.34
CA THR A 89 5.41 -0.03 -1.18
C THR A 89 6.00 0.43 -2.53
N THR A 90 5.82 -0.37 -3.59
CA THR A 90 6.21 0.02 -4.95
C THR A 90 5.18 0.96 -5.59
N GLN A 91 3.92 0.86 -5.17
CA GLN A 91 2.77 1.62 -5.68
C GLN A 91 2.48 2.92 -4.94
N SER A 92 3.06 3.16 -3.76
CA SER A 92 2.95 4.44 -3.08
C SER A 92 3.66 5.50 -3.92
N VAL A 93 2.92 6.02 -4.90
CA VAL A 93 3.17 7.26 -5.62
C VAL A 93 3.23 8.32 -4.55
N GLU A 94 4.44 8.48 -4.04
CA GLU A 94 5.05 9.71 -3.60
C GLU A 94 4.07 10.88 -3.66
N ASN A 95 3.34 11.07 -2.55
CA ASN A 95 2.47 12.21 -2.34
C ASN A 95 3.39 13.43 -2.14
N GLN A 96 4.04 13.87 -3.21
CA GLN A 96 4.93 15.03 -3.18
C GLN A 96 4.09 16.24 -2.86
N VAL A 97 4.49 16.93 -1.80
CA VAL A 97 3.97 18.25 -1.49
C VAL A 97 4.18 19.11 -2.73
N PHE A 98 3.09 19.46 -3.39
CA PHE A 98 3.11 20.08 -4.70
C PHE A 98 3.49 21.56 -4.55
N TYR A 99 4.71 21.95 -4.95
CA TYR A 99 5.19 23.33 -4.88
C TYR A 99 5.21 23.98 -6.28
N PRO A 100 4.08 24.49 -6.80
CA PRO A 100 3.96 24.95 -8.18
C PRO A 100 4.92 26.10 -8.53
N TYR A 101 5.12 27.05 -7.62
CA TYR A 101 6.07 28.15 -7.84
C TYR A 101 7.51 27.65 -7.95
N HIS A 102 7.90 26.66 -7.14
CA HIS A 102 9.23 26.08 -7.17
C HIS A 102 9.50 25.32 -8.48
N ILE A 103 8.48 24.61 -9.01
CA ILE A 103 8.58 23.90 -10.29
C ILE A 103 8.86 24.85 -11.46
N LEU A 104 8.28 26.05 -11.45
CA LEU A 104 8.57 27.10 -12.44
C LEU A 104 9.81 27.95 -12.11
N GLY A 105 10.43 27.75 -10.95
CA GLY A 105 11.55 28.56 -10.47
C GLY A 105 11.16 30.01 -10.12
N LEU A 106 9.91 30.23 -9.71
CA LEU A 106 9.35 31.53 -9.35
C LEU A 106 9.19 31.67 -7.83
N LYS A 107 9.08 32.91 -7.35
CA LYS A 107 8.72 33.18 -5.97
C LYS A 107 7.21 32.95 -5.76
N PRO A 108 6.78 32.52 -4.56
CA PRO A 108 5.36 32.48 -4.21
C PRO A 108 4.71 33.84 -4.44
N GLY A 109 3.55 33.86 -5.10
CA GLY A 109 2.82 35.10 -5.42
C GLY A 109 3.31 35.85 -6.66
N ALA A 110 4.12 35.23 -7.53
CA ALA A 110 4.50 35.81 -8.82
C ALA A 110 3.26 36.14 -9.68
N PRO A 111 3.27 37.26 -10.44
CA PRO A 111 2.15 37.64 -11.29
C PRO A 111 1.99 36.69 -12.48
N ASP A 112 0.78 36.59 -13.02
CA ASP A 112 0.41 35.70 -14.13
C ASP A 112 1.30 35.89 -15.37
N SER A 113 1.79 37.11 -15.59
CA SER A 113 2.72 37.45 -16.67
C SER A 113 4.07 36.72 -16.53
N GLU A 114 4.60 36.59 -15.31
CA GLU A 114 5.83 35.86 -15.01
C GLU A 114 5.62 34.35 -15.10
N ILE A 115 4.49 33.85 -14.60
CA ILE A 115 4.09 32.43 -14.70
C ILE A 115 4.05 31.99 -16.16
N LYS A 116 3.39 32.78 -17.02
CA LYS A 116 3.29 32.49 -18.46
C LYS A 116 4.65 32.53 -19.16
N LYS A 117 5.53 33.44 -18.76
CA LYS A 117 6.89 33.55 -19.31
C LYS A 117 7.76 32.34 -18.92
N ALA A 118 7.71 31.94 -17.65
CA ALA A 118 8.43 30.78 -17.14
C ALA A 118 7.97 29.48 -17.80
N TYR A 119 6.65 29.28 -17.92
CA TYR A 119 6.06 28.14 -18.61
C TYR A 119 6.56 28.01 -20.06
N ARG A 120 6.52 29.11 -20.83
CA ARG A 120 7.01 29.11 -22.23
C ARG A 120 8.49 28.74 -22.33
N LYS A 121 9.32 29.24 -21.41
CA LYS A 121 10.75 28.95 -21.38
C LYS A 121 11.02 27.47 -21.12
N LEU A 122 10.36 26.90 -20.10
CA LEU A 122 10.53 25.50 -19.70
C LEU A 122 9.95 24.53 -20.73
N SER A 123 8.78 24.85 -21.31
CA SER A 123 8.15 24.03 -22.35
C SER A 123 9.03 23.88 -23.61
N VAL A 124 9.76 24.92 -23.99
CA VAL A 124 10.71 24.85 -25.12
C VAL A 124 11.97 24.06 -24.76
N LEU A 125 12.41 24.13 -23.50
CA LEU A 125 13.60 23.42 -23.02
C LEU A 125 13.37 21.90 -22.96
N TYR A 126 12.21 21.49 -22.46
CA TYR A 126 11.80 20.09 -22.33
C TYR A 126 10.93 19.62 -23.50
N HIS A 127 11.08 20.21 -24.70
CA HIS A 127 10.35 19.71 -25.85
C HIS A 127 10.97 18.38 -26.33
N PRO A 128 10.17 17.33 -26.66
CA PRO A 128 10.69 16.02 -27.06
C PRO A 128 11.58 16.05 -28.31
N GLU A 129 11.46 17.09 -29.15
CA GLU A 129 12.39 17.28 -30.28
C GLU A 129 13.82 17.68 -29.86
N LYS A 130 13.98 18.34 -28.71
CA LYS A 130 15.26 18.91 -28.28
C LYS A 130 15.96 18.07 -27.22
N ASN A 131 15.28 17.07 -26.66
CA ASN A 131 15.80 16.26 -25.57
C ASN A 131 15.76 14.76 -25.93
N PRO A 132 16.92 14.08 -26.04
CA PRO A 132 16.99 12.70 -26.52
C PRO A 132 16.51 11.64 -25.51
N ASP A 133 16.22 12.03 -24.27
CA ASP A 133 15.64 11.14 -23.25
C ASP A 133 14.11 11.29 -23.22
N PRO A 134 13.34 10.31 -23.75
CA PRO A 134 11.89 10.42 -23.85
C PRO A 134 11.17 10.28 -22.50
N GLU A 135 11.75 9.54 -21.55
CA GLU A 135 11.08 9.20 -20.29
C GLU A 135 11.17 10.36 -19.30
N ALA A 136 12.38 10.91 -19.12
CA ALA A 136 12.57 12.12 -18.32
C ALA A 136 11.80 13.32 -18.90
N THR A 137 11.72 13.43 -20.22
CA THR A 137 11.03 14.55 -20.87
C THR A 137 9.51 14.50 -20.63
N LYS A 138 8.90 13.32 -20.69
CA LYS A 138 7.46 13.16 -20.49
C LYS A 138 7.03 13.59 -19.09
N ASP A 139 7.72 13.09 -18.07
CA ASP A 139 7.39 13.37 -16.67
C ASP A 139 7.56 14.86 -16.32
N PHE A 140 8.61 15.49 -16.84
CA PHE A 140 8.84 16.92 -16.64
C PHE A 140 7.80 17.78 -17.35
N VAL A 141 7.46 17.45 -18.60
CA VAL A 141 6.43 18.18 -19.35
C VAL A 141 5.08 18.09 -18.64
N GLU A 142 4.69 16.90 -18.18
CA GLU A 142 3.46 16.70 -17.43
C GLU A 142 3.41 17.54 -16.15
N LYS A 143 4.50 17.54 -15.36
CA LYS A 143 4.63 18.38 -14.15
C LYS A 143 4.52 19.87 -14.45
N ILE A 144 5.16 20.35 -15.52
CA ILE A 144 5.12 21.77 -15.91
C ILE A 144 3.71 22.18 -16.35
N VAL A 145 3.03 21.34 -17.14
CA VAL A 145 1.65 21.59 -17.58
C VAL A 145 0.69 21.61 -16.39
N LYS A 146 0.77 20.61 -15.51
CA LYS A 146 -0.05 20.55 -14.28
C LYS A 146 0.17 21.78 -13.40
N THR A 147 1.42 22.22 -13.28
CA THR A 147 1.79 23.44 -12.54
C THR A 147 1.19 24.71 -13.14
N TYR A 148 1.29 24.87 -14.46
CA TYR A 148 0.71 26.02 -15.13
C TYR A 148 -0.81 26.06 -14.99
N GLN A 149 -1.49 24.91 -15.12
CA GLN A 149 -2.93 24.79 -14.91
C GLN A 149 -3.32 25.17 -13.47
N ALA A 150 -2.61 24.63 -12.48
CA ALA A 150 -2.83 24.92 -11.06
C ALA A 150 -2.71 26.41 -10.70
N LEU A 151 -1.80 27.15 -11.33
CA LEU A 151 -1.56 28.56 -11.04
C LEU A 151 -2.39 29.52 -11.89
N THR A 152 -2.86 29.09 -13.07
CA THR A 152 -3.61 29.95 -14.01
C THR A 152 -5.10 29.95 -13.72
N ASP A 153 -5.64 28.82 -13.25
CA ASP A 153 -7.05 28.73 -12.89
C ASP A 153 -7.29 29.35 -11.50
N PRO A 154 -8.17 30.36 -11.36
CA PRO A 154 -8.39 31.04 -10.09
C PRO A 154 -8.89 30.09 -8.99
N VAL A 155 -9.72 29.10 -9.34
CA VAL A 155 -10.25 28.11 -8.39
C VAL A 155 -9.12 27.21 -7.89
N SER A 156 -8.31 26.68 -8.80
CA SER A 156 -7.16 25.84 -8.46
C SER A 156 -6.12 26.59 -7.62
N ARG A 157 -5.91 27.89 -7.89
CA ARG A 157 -4.99 28.72 -7.11
C ARG A 157 -5.49 28.97 -5.69
N GLU A 158 -6.77 29.31 -5.53
CA GLU A 158 -7.40 29.45 -4.21
C GLU A 158 -7.33 28.13 -3.42
N ASN A 159 -7.62 27.02 -4.08
CA ASN A 159 -7.52 25.68 -3.50
C ASN A 159 -6.11 25.37 -3.00
N TYR A 160 -5.09 25.69 -3.81
CA TYR A 160 -3.70 25.53 -3.41
C TYR A 160 -3.34 26.40 -2.22
N GLU A 161 -3.76 27.67 -2.20
CA GLU A 161 -3.51 28.59 -1.09
C GLU A 161 -4.20 28.12 0.21
N LYS A 162 -5.37 27.49 0.11
CA LYS A 162 -6.18 27.06 1.26
C LYS A 162 -5.86 25.66 1.78
N TYR A 163 -5.53 24.72 0.89
CA TYR A 163 -5.38 23.30 1.20
C TYR A 163 -3.98 22.74 0.85
N GLY A 164 -3.12 23.52 0.22
CA GLY A 164 -1.80 23.07 -0.23
C GLY A 164 -1.84 22.18 -1.48
N HIS A 165 -2.99 22.03 -2.14
CA HIS A 165 -3.15 21.22 -3.35
C HIS A 165 -4.12 21.89 -4.35
N PRO A 166 -3.82 21.90 -5.66
CA PRO A 166 -4.67 22.57 -6.67
C PRO A 166 -6.08 21.98 -6.77
N ASP A 167 -6.22 20.68 -6.54
CA ASP A 167 -7.52 19.99 -6.55
C ASP A 167 -8.37 20.26 -5.29
N GLY A 168 -7.85 21.04 -4.34
CA GLY A 168 -8.54 21.41 -3.11
C GLY A 168 -8.32 20.44 -1.98
N ARG A 169 -9.30 20.34 -1.07
CA ARG A 169 -9.23 19.43 0.07
C ARG A 169 -9.20 18.00 -0.45
N GLN A 170 -8.04 17.37 -0.40
CA GLN A 170 -7.92 15.93 -0.56
C GLN A 170 -8.54 15.27 0.66
N GLY A 171 -9.86 15.07 0.61
CA GLY A 171 -10.54 14.17 1.51
C GLY A 171 -10.01 12.78 1.23
N PHE A 172 -9.63 12.04 2.27
CA PHE A 172 -9.67 10.59 2.20
C PHE A 172 -11.14 10.24 1.95
N GLU A 173 -11.56 10.16 0.68
CA GLU A 173 -12.83 9.56 0.34
C GLU A 173 -12.69 8.09 0.72
N MET A 174 -13.13 7.79 1.95
CA MET A 174 -13.28 6.44 2.47
C MET A 174 -14.50 5.82 1.77
N GLY A 175 -14.42 5.74 0.44
CA GLY A 175 -15.41 5.12 -0.40
C GLY A 175 -15.45 3.64 -0.09
N ILE A 176 -16.60 3.03 -0.33
CA ILE A 176 -16.82 1.59 -0.20
C ILE A 176 -16.12 0.84 -1.35
N ALA A 177 -14.86 1.20 -1.66
CA ALA A 177 -14.05 0.65 -2.74
C ALA A 177 -13.95 -0.89 -2.69
N PRO A 178 -13.85 -1.55 -1.51
CA PRO A 178 -13.87 -3.00 -1.45
C PRO A 178 -15.20 -3.61 -1.94
N LEU A 179 -16.32 -2.96 -1.64
CA LEU A 179 -17.65 -3.44 -2.05
C LEU A 179 -17.89 -3.19 -3.54
N GLN A 180 -17.42 -2.06 -4.08
CA GLN A 180 -17.53 -1.77 -5.51
C GLN A 180 -16.69 -2.70 -6.37
N PHE A 181 -15.47 -3.06 -5.93
CA PHE A 181 -14.66 -4.08 -6.60
C PHE A 181 -15.40 -5.42 -6.64
N LEU A 182 -16.01 -5.84 -5.54
CA LEU A 182 -16.76 -7.10 -5.49
C LEU A 182 -18.05 -7.05 -6.34
N LEU A 183 -18.76 -5.92 -6.35
CA LEU A 183 -20.02 -5.73 -7.09
C LEU A 183 -19.83 -5.54 -8.60
N ASP A 184 -18.60 -5.38 -9.09
CA ASP A 184 -18.32 -5.30 -10.53
C ASP A 184 -18.39 -6.70 -11.18
N THR A 185 -19.62 -7.18 -11.37
CA THR A 185 -19.96 -8.51 -11.90
C THR A 185 -19.30 -8.80 -13.25
N LYS A 186 -18.92 -7.77 -14.00
CA LYS A 186 -18.29 -7.89 -15.33
C LYS A 186 -16.88 -8.47 -15.27
N ARG A 187 -16.11 -8.16 -14.22
CA ARG A 187 -14.71 -8.62 -14.06
C ARG A 187 -14.56 -9.64 -12.94
N ASN A 188 -15.35 -9.49 -11.88
CA ASN A 188 -15.14 -10.20 -10.61
C ASN A 188 -16.25 -11.18 -10.25
N GLY A 189 -17.17 -11.47 -11.18
CA GLY A 189 -18.26 -12.43 -10.96
C GLY A 189 -17.78 -13.81 -10.47
N GLY A 190 -16.61 -14.27 -10.90
CA GLY A 190 -16.01 -15.52 -10.41
C GLY A 190 -15.57 -15.48 -8.95
N ILE A 191 -15.10 -14.33 -8.46
CA ILE A 191 -14.65 -14.14 -7.07
C ILE A 191 -15.85 -14.10 -6.13
N LEU A 192 -16.96 -13.47 -6.55
CA LEU A 192 -18.23 -13.50 -5.81
C LEU A 192 -18.76 -14.93 -5.65
N PHE A 193 -18.74 -15.73 -6.73
CA PHE A 193 -19.15 -17.13 -6.68
C PHE A 193 -18.28 -17.96 -5.71
N LEU A 194 -16.96 -17.76 -5.73
CA LEU A 194 -16.05 -18.40 -4.79
C LEU A 194 -16.28 -17.98 -3.34
N GLY A 195 -16.61 -16.70 -3.11
CA GLY A 195 -16.98 -16.19 -1.79
C GLY A 195 -18.26 -16.82 -1.24
N ILE A 196 -19.31 -16.90 -2.07
CA ILE A 196 -20.58 -17.53 -1.69
C ILE A 196 -20.38 -19.02 -1.40
N VAL A 197 -19.74 -19.75 -2.33
CA VAL A 197 -19.46 -21.19 -2.17
C VAL A 197 -18.54 -21.45 -0.96
N GLY A 198 -17.57 -20.58 -0.71
CA GLY A 198 -16.68 -20.69 0.45
C GLY A 198 -17.41 -20.50 1.78
N VAL A 199 -18.37 -19.55 1.84
CA VAL A 199 -19.23 -19.35 3.02
C VAL A 199 -20.15 -20.55 3.24
N ASP A 200 -20.72 -21.10 2.17
CA ASP A 200 -21.58 -22.29 2.24
C ASP A 200 -20.82 -23.52 2.76
N ILE A 201 -19.58 -23.73 2.31
CA ILE A 201 -18.71 -24.83 2.80
C ILE A 201 -18.34 -24.63 4.26
N LEU A 202 -18.11 -23.39 4.70
CA LEU A 202 -17.72 -23.08 6.07
C LEU A 202 -18.90 -23.19 7.05
N LEU A 203 -20.12 -22.92 6.59
CA LEU A 203 -21.36 -23.15 7.34
C LEU A 203 -21.74 -24.64 7.41
N LEU A 204 -21.52 -25.40 6.33
CA LEU A 204 -21.79 -26.85 6.29
C LEU A 204 -20.74 -27.67 7.05
N GLY A 205 -19.49 -27.19 7.17
CA GLY A 205 -18.42 -27.88 7.89
C GLY A 205 -18.50 -27.79 9.42
N HIS A 206 -19.45 -27.03 9.97
CA HIS A 206 -19.61 -26.81 11.42
C HIS A 206 -20.90 -27.43 12.01
N SER A 207 -21.67 -28.19 11.21
CA SER A 207 -22.81 -29.00 11.68
C SER A 207 -22.51 -30.49 11.57
#